data_AF-A3W1V5-F1
#
_entry.id   AF-A3W1V5-F1
#
_cell.length_a   1.000
_cell.length_b   1.000
_cell.length_c   1.000
_cell.angle_alpha   90.00
_cell.angle_beta   90.00
_cell.angle_gamma   90.00
#
_symmetry.space_group_name_H-M   'P 1'
#
loop_
_entity.id
_entity.type
_entity.pdbx_description
1 polymer ?
#
loop_
_entity_poly.entity_id
_entity_poly.type
_entity_poly.pdbx_seq_one_letter_code
_entity_poly.pdbx_strand_id
1 'polypeptide(L)'
;MLKAWAGDETRRAKTHVSEAICFATKPTMARGMFAGRLDEGTPCRCVLADAVYGSDRWMLARRSRHDPGGIAYYSAFAPAETSLDELAAAVGLRWTIDKCFLRAKDKSGLNHCEARSGHGRHRQTGLAMAVVAFLSGSTAAQSDSAFGKPNKTSRVLHENAA
;
A
#
# COMPACT_ATOMS: atom_id res chain seq x y z
N MET A 1 -6.39 -4.90 20.66
CA MET A 1 -7.04 -4.25 21.81
C MET A 1 -8.32 -5.04 22.06
N LEU A 2 -8.51 -5.66 23.22
CA LEU A 2 -9.80 -6.28 23.55
C LEU A 2 -10.82 -5.17 23.82
N LYS A 3 -12.10 -5.36 23.45
CA LYS A 3 -13.18 -4.37 23.69
C LYS A 3 -13.21 -3.86 25.13
N ALA A 4 -12.97 -4.75 26.10
CA ALA A 4 -12.89 -4.42 27.52
C ALA A 4 -11.80 -3.38 27.87
N TRP A 5 -10.72 -3.33 27.10
CA TRP A 5 -9.60 -2.40 27.32
C TRP A 5 -9.88 -1.00 26.75
N ALA A 6 -10.80 -0.90 25.79
CA ALA A 6 -11.17 0.37 25.18
C ALA A 6 -12.20 1.14 26.01
N GLY A 7 -12.90 0.51 26.95
CA GLY A 7 -13.82 1.18 27.88
C GLY A 7 -13.18 1.64 29.19
N ASP A 8 -11.88 1.41 29.39
CA ASP A 8 -11.15 1.74 30.62
C ASP A 8 -10.77 3.23 30.64
N GLU A 9 -11.59 4.02 31.33
CA GLU A 9 -11.46 5.48 31.47
C GLU A 9 -10.12 5.92 32.06
N THR A 10 -9.66 5.21 33.09
CA THR A 10 -8.40 5.52 33.78
C THR A 10 -7.20 5.32 32.86
N ARG A 11 -7.23 4.26 32.02
CA ARG A 11 -6.20 4.04 31.00
C ARG A 11 -6.29 5.03 29.85
N ARG A 12 -7.50 5.38 29.39
CA ARG A 12 -7.72 6.38 28.33
C ARG A 12 -7.16 7.74 28.72
N ALA A 13 -7.49 8.21 29.93
CA ALA A 13 -6.97 9.45 30.49
C ALA A 13 -5.44 9.46 30.54
N LYS A 14 -4.82 8.35 30.98
CA LYS A 14 -3.35 8.19 31.02
C LYS A 14 -2.69 8.24 29.63
N THR A 15 -3.40 7.85 28.58
CA THR A 15 -2.89 7.82 27.20
C THR A 15 -3.38 8.99 26.34
N HIS A 16 -4.11 9.94 26.92
CA HIS A 16 -4.71 11.08 26.21
C HIS A 16 -5.56 10.68 25.00
N VAL A 17 -6.27 9.54 25.10
CA VAL A 17 -7.20 9.09 24.06
C VAL A 17 -8.54 9.82 24.25
N SER A 18 -8.95 10.58 23.23
CA SER A 18 -10.22 11.31 23.23
C SER A 18 -11.43 10.38 23.42
N GLU A 19 -12.42 10.83 24.19
CA GLU A 19 -13.70 10.13 24.39
C GLU A 19 -14.45 9.86 23.07
N ALA A 20 -14.22 10.70 22.04
CA ALA A 20 -14.80 10.53 20.72
C ALA A 20 -14.28 9.28 19.97
N ILE A 21 -13.16 8.68 20.42
CA ILE A 21 -12.55 7.52 19.75
C ILE A 21 -13.18 6.23 20.29
N CYS A 22 -14.21 5.73 19.59
CA CYS A 22 -14.83 4.44 19.88
C CYS A 22 -13.95 3.25 19.51
N PHE A 23 -14.18 2.11 20.16
CA PHE A 23 -13.56 0.85 19.75
C PHE A 23 -14.00 0.48 18.33
N ALA A 24 -13.03 0.34 17.43
CA ALA A 24 -13.23 -0.25 16.11
C ALA A 24 -12.27 -1.41 15.92
N THR A 25 -12.72 -2.46 15.24
CA THR A 25 -11.80 -3.52 14.82
C THR A 25 -10.83 -2.95 13.78
N LYS A 26 -9.61 -3.50 13.69
CA LYS A 26 -8.66 -3.13 12.63
C LYS A 26 -9.29 -3.19 11.22
N PRO A 27 -10.05 -4.25 10.86
CA PRO A 27 -10.80 -4.27 9.60
C PRO A 27 -11.76 -3.08 9.44
N THR A 28 -12.58 -2.80 10.46
CA THR A 28 -13.57 -1.71 10.41
C THR A 28 -12.92 -0.34 10.23
N MET A 29 -11.83 -0.08 10.96
CA MET A 29 -11.09 1.18 10.89
C MET A 29 -10.39 1.34 9.54
N ALA A 30 -9.73 0.28 9.06
CA ALA A 30 -9.09 0.28 7.74
C ALA A 30 -10.12 0.54 6.64
N ARG A 31 -11.30 -0.10 6.70
CA ARG A 31 -12.38 0.12 5.73
C ARG A 31 -12.85 1.57 5.69
N GLY A 32 -13.07 2.21 6.84
CA GLY A 32 -13.45 3.62 6.90
C GLY A 32 -12.39 4.55 6.28
N MET A 33 -11.12 4.27 6.56
CA MET A 33 -10.00 5.03 5.99
C MET A 33 -9.87 4.86 4.47
N PHE A 34 -10.09 3.66 3.94
CA PHE A 34 -10.03 3.40 2.50
C PHE A 34 -11.24 3.97 1.76
N ALA A 35 -12.44 3.83 2.33
CA ALA A 35 -13.66 4.38 1.73
C ALA A 35 -13.55 5.90 1.53
N GLY A 36 -13.20 6.65 2.59
CA GLY A 36 -13.05 8.10 2.48
C GLY A 36 -12.04 8.53 1.42
N ARG A 37 -10.87 7.88 1.37
CA ARG A 37 -9.84 8.21 0.36
C ARG A 37 -10.23 7.86 -1.07
N LEU A 38 -10.91 6.74 -1.27
CA LEU A 38 -11.40 6.36 -2.60
C LEU A 38 -12.48 7.32 -3.07
N ASP A 39 -13.38 7.73 -2.17
CA ASP A 39 -14.45 8.70 -2.46
C ASP A 39 -13.88 10.10 -2.75
N GLU A 40 -12.73 10.47 -2.16
CA GLU A 40 -11.99 11.70 -2.44
C GLU A 40 -11.22 11.69 -3.78
N GLY A 41 -11.27 10.60 -4.56
CA GLY A 41 -10.60 10.50 -5.86
C GLY A 41 -9.08 10.33 -5.77
N THR A 42 -8.58 9.75 -4.66
CA THR A 42 -7.15 9.41 -4.53
C THR A 42 -6.69 8.59 -5.74
N PRO A 43 -5.51 8.85 -6.32
CA PRO A 43 -5.01 8.17 -7.53
C PRO A 43 -4.84 6.65 -7.39
N CYS A 44 -5.02 6.10 -6.19
CA CYS A 44 -5.14 4.66 -5.95
C CYS A 44 -6.63 4.27 -5.99
N ARG A 45 -7.12 3.81 -7.13
CA ARG A 45 -8.55 3.45 -7.34
C ARG A 45 -8.99 2.14 -6.73
N CYS A 46 -8.06 1.30 -6.28
CA CYS A 46 -8.38 0.05 -5.60
C CYS A 46 -7.37 -0.25 -4.49
N VAL A 47 -7.85 -0.93 -3.45
CA VAL A 47 -7.04 -1.42 -2.33
C VAL A 47 -7.20 -2.92 -2.25
N LEU A 48 -6.08 -3.64 -2.16
CA LEU A 48 -6.09 -5.08 -2.00
C LEU A 48 -5.88 -5.48 -0.55
N ALA A 49 -6.70 -6.43 -0.11
CA ALA A 49 -6.57 -7.08 1.17
C ALA A 49 -6.37 -8.58 0.98
N ASP A 50 -5.76 -9.20 1.99
CA ASP A 50 -5.79 -10.65 2.11
C ASP A 50 -7.22 -11.10 2.45
N ALA A 51 -7.65 -12.25 1.94
CA ALA A 51 -9.03 -12.75 2.03
C ALA A 51 -9.52 -12.99 3.48
N VAL A 52 -8.62 -12.88 4.46
CA VAL A 52 -8.92 -12.93 5.90
C VAL A 52 -9.78 -11.73 6.36
N TYR A 53 -9.78 -10.62 5.61
CA TYR A 53 -10.54 -9.41 5.92
C TYR A 53 -11.87 -9.38 5.16
N GLY A 54 -12.85 -10.17 5.59
CA GLY A 54 -14.14 -10.30 4.89
C GLY A 54 -14.98 -9.01 4.69
N SER A 55 -15.97 -9.16 3.80
CA SER A 55 -16.94 -8.18 3.23
C SER A 55 -16.34 -7.15 2.25
N ASP A 56 -15.63 -7.64 1.24
CA ASP A 56 -15.12 -6.83 0.13
C ASP A 56 -16.19 -6.63 -0.95
N ARG A 57 -16.08 -5.53 -1.71
CA ARG A 57 -16.95 -5.29 -2.88
C ARG A 57 -16.61 -6.21 -4.06
N TRP A 58 -15.37 -6.70 -4.12
CA TRP A 58 -14.87 -7.51 -5.22
C TRP A 58 -14.06 -8.70 -4.73
N MET A 59 -14.24 -9.85 -5.39
CA MET A 59 -13.40 -11.04 -5.23
C MET A 59 -12.77 -11.39 -6.58
N LEU A 60 -11.44 -11.52 -6.62
CA LEU A 60 -10.68 -11.87 -7.82
C LEU A 60 -10.05 -13.25 -7.68
N ALA A 61 -10.14 -14.04 -8.74
CA ALA A 61 -9.41 -15.30 -8.88
C ALA A 61 -8.36 -15.16 -9.98
N ARG A 62 -7.08 -15.36 -9.65
CA ARG A 62 -5.97 -15.35 -10.60
C ARG A 62 -5.40 -16.75 -10.74
N ARG A 63 -5.49 -17.31 -11.94
CA ARG A 63 -4.80 -18.56 -12.29
C ARG A 63 -3.31 -18.29 -12.51
N SER A 64 -2.47 -19.15 -11.94
CA SER A 64 -1.03 -19.12 -12.20
C SER A 64 -0.75 -19.49 -13.66
N ARG A 65 0.24 -18.81 -14.25
CA ARG A 65 0.71 -19.10 -15.61
C ARG A 65 1.60 -20.34 -15.66
N HIS A 66 2.23 -20.68 -14.53
CA HIS A 66 3.17 -21.81 -14.42
C HIS A 66 2.51 -23.07 -13.86
N ASP A 67 1.42 -22.90 -13.11
CA ASP A 67 0.64 -23.98 -12.53
C ASP A 67 -0.85 -23.73 -12.86
N PRO A 68 -1.40 -24.39 -13.88
CA PRO A 68 -2.80 -24.21 -14.26
C PRO A 68 -3.80 -24.57 -13.14
N GLY A 69 -3.41 -25.39 -12.16
CA GLY A 69 -4.24 -25.73 -11.00
C GLY A 69 -4.14 -24.70 -9.87
N GLY A 70 -3.07 -23.91 -9.84
CA GLY A 70 -2.82 -22.89 -8.82
C GLY A 70 -3.66 -21.64 -9.04
N ILE A 71 -4.79 -21.54 -8.35
CA ILE A 71 -5.65 -20.35 -8.33
C ILE A 71 -5.42 -19.59 -7.03
N ALA A 72 -5.06 -18.31 -7.13
CA ALA A 72 -4.96 -17.40 -6.01
C ALA A 72 -6.22 -16.52 -5.93
N TYR A 73 -6.78 -16.39 -4.74
CA TYR A 73 -7.97 -15.56 -4.49
C TYR A 73 -7.57 -14.27 -3.78
N TYR A 74 -8.18 -13.16 -4.18
CA TYR A 74 -7.92 -11.83 -3.66
C TYR A 74 -9.22 -11.11 -3.36
N SER A 75 -9.16 -10.34 -2.29
CA SER A 75 -10.21 -9.43 -1.85
C SER A 75 -9.84 -8.02 -2.23
N ALA A 76 -10.76 -7.29 -2.87
CA ALA A 76 -10.51 -5.92 -3.33
C ALA A 76 -11.63 -4.97 -2.93
N PHE A 77 -11.22 -3.80 -2.46
CA PHE A 77 -12.12 -2.69 -2.19
C PHE A 77 -11.87 -1.59 -3.24
N ALA A 78 -12.86 -1.41 -4.12
CA ALA A 78 -12.84 -0.47 -5.23
C ALA A 78 -14.27 0.03 -5.54
N PRO A 79 -14.43 1.17 -6.24
CA PRO A 79 -15.70 1.57 -6.84
C PRO A 79 -16.36 0.46 -7.68
N ALA A 80 -17.67 0.59 -7.91
CA ALA A 80 -18.42 -0.40 -8.70
C ALA A 80 -18.05 -0.34 -10.19
N GLU A 81 -17.48 0.77 -10.63
CA GLU A 81 -17.10 1.08 -12.00
C GLU A 81 -15.64 0.68 -12.30
N THR A 82 -14.91 0.16 -11.32
CA THR A 82 -13.51 -0.25 -11.51
C THR A 82 -13.43 -1.46 -12.44
N SER A 83 -12.64 -1.31 -13.50
CA SER A 83 -12.50 -2.34 -14.53
C SER A 83 -11.64 -3.51 -14.04
N LEU A 84 -11.83 -4.68 -14.67
CA LEU A 84 -11.11 -5.90 -14.29
C LEU A 84 -9.60 -5.78 -14.51
N ASP A 85 -9.15 -5.06 -15.54
CA ASP A 85 -7.73 -4.80 -15.82
C ASP A 85 -7.09 -3.94 -14.74
N GLU A 86 -7.81 -2.94 -14.21
CA GLU A 86 -7.35 -2.11 -13.10
C GLU A 86 -7.22 -2.93 -11.81
N LEU A 87 -8.23 -3.77 -11.50
CA LEU A 87 -8.16 -4.71 -10.39
C LEU A 87 -7.03 -5.73 -10.56
N ALA A 88 -6.83 -6.27 -11.77
CA ALA A 88 -5.78 -7.22 -12.07
C ALA A 88 -4.38 -6.60 -11.98
N ALA A 89 -4.23 -5.34 -12.42
CA ALA A 89 -3.00 -4.57 -12.29
C ALA A 89 -2.65 -4.38 -10.81
N ALA A 90 -3.61 -4.00 -9.98
CA ALA A 90 -3.40 -3.91 -8.55
C ALA A 90 -3.01 -5.26 -7.95
N VAL A 91 -3.66 -6.37 -8.35
CA VAL A 91 -3.30 -7.72 -7.86
C VAL A 91 -1.88 -8.09 -8.28
N GLY A 92 -1.46 -7.65 -9.47
CA GLY A 92 -0.09 -7.75 -9.95
C GLY A 92 0.93 -7.04 -9.05
N LEU A 93 0.55 -5.94 -8.39
CA LEU A 93 1.43 -5.19 -7.49
C LEU A 93 1.66 -5.86 -6.13
N ARG A 94 0.92 -6.92 -5.78
CA ARG A 94 1.13 -7.70 -4.54
C ARG A 94 2.61 -8.04 -4.30
N TRP A 95 3.28 -8.53 -5.34
CA TRP A 95 4.69 -8.88 -5.25
C TRP A 95 5.61 -7.67 -5.15
N THR A 96 5.23 -6.55 -5.78
CA THR A 96 5.92 -5.27 -5.64
C THR A 96 5.84 -4.78 -4.20
N ILE A 97 4.69 -4.91 -3.53
CA ILE A 97 4.53 -4.58 -2.10
C ILE A 97 5.48 -5.43 -1.25
N ASP A 98 5.50 -6.75 -1.45
CA ASP A 98 6.38 -7.64 -0.69
C ASP A 98 7.86 -7.29 -0.89
N LYS A 99 8.26 -6.98 -2.13
CA LYS A 99 9.61 -6.50 -2.46
C LYS A 99 9.94 -5.16 -1.82
N CYS A 100 8.99 -4.23 -1.78
CA CYS A 100 9.17 -2.94 -1.10
C CYS A 100 9.34 -3.13 0.41
N PHE A 101 8.55 -4.02 1.03
CA PHE A 101 8.72 -4.38 2.45
C PHE A 101 10.07 -5.05 2.73
N LEU A 102 10.52 -5.94 1.85
CA LEU A 102 11.82 -6.59 1.99
C LEU A 102 12.96 -5.56 1.87
N ARG A 103 12.91 -4.68 0.86
CA ARG A 103 13.87 -3.59 0.70
C ARG A 103 13.85 -2.61 1.87
N ALA A 104 12.68 -2.33 2.45
CA ALA A 104 12.58 -1.50 3.65
C ALA A 104 13.30 -2.16 4.84
N LYS A 105 13.11 -3.46 5.05
CA LYS A 105 13.85 -4.20 6.09
C LYS A 105 15.36 -4.11 5.88
N ASP A 106 15.84 -4.31 4.65
CA ASP A 106 17.27 -4.29 4.35
C ASP A 106 17.90 -2.88 4.42
N LYS A 107 17.21 -1.87 3.88
CA LYS A 107 17.80 -0.54 3.66
C LYS A 107 17.49 0.50 4.74
N SER A 108 16.36 0.40 5.43
CA SER A 108 15.95 1.40 6.43
C SER A 108 16.03 0.89 7.87
N GLY A 109 16.54 -0.33 8.09
CA GLY A 109 16.66 -0.90 9.42
C GLY A 109 15.29 -1.13 10.08
N LEU A 110 14.24 -1.36 9.29
CA LEU A 110 12.88 -1.54 9.80
C LEU A 110 12.77 -2.70 10.80
N ASN A 111 13.62 -3.72 10.67
CA ASN A 111 13.75 -4.85 11.59
C ASN A 111 14.88 -4.68 12.64
N HIS A 112 15.68 -3.62 12.57
CA HIS A 112 16.81 -3.35 13.47
C HIS A 112 16.35 -2.44 14.63
N CYS A 113 15.28 -2.84 15.31
CA CYS A 113 14.72 -2.12 16.46
C CYS A 113 15.01 -2.88 17.76
N GLU A 114 15.90 -2.33 18.60
CA GLU A 114 16.16 -2.87 19.95
C GLU A 114 15.24 -2.28 21.02
N ALA A 115 14.38 -1.31 20.64
CA ALA A 115 13.49 -0.65 21.59
C ALA A 115 12.44 -1.61 22.15
N ARG A 116 12.41 -1.75 23.47
CA ARG A 116 11.47 -2.62 24.19
C ARG A 116 10.15 -1.93 24.56
N SER A 117 10.07 -0.60 24.35
CA SER A 117 8.87 0.19 24.60
C SER A 117 7.99 0.29 23.34
N GLY A 118 6.66 0.41 23.53
CA GLY A 118 5.72 0.63 22.41
C GLY A 118 6.00 1.93 21.65
N HIS A 119 6.26 3.03 22.37
CA HIS A 119 6.57 4.34 21.78
C HIS A 119 7.87 4.33 20.97
N GLY A 120 8.92 3.65 21.45
CA GLY A 120 10.18 3.52 20.72
C GLY A 120 9.99 2.80 19.39
N ARG A 121 9.26 1.68 19.40
CA ARG A 121 8.92 0.93 18.18
C ARG A 121 8.09 1.75 17.19
N HIS A 122 7.10 2.51 17.66
CA HIS A 122 6.30 3.38 16.80
C HIS A 122 7.11 4.51 16.14
N ARG A 123 7.97 5.19 16.90
CA ARG A 123 8.82 6.27 16.36
C ARG A 123 9.82 5.74 15.33
N GLN A 124 10.46 4.61 15.62
CA GLN A 124 11.37 3.97 14.65
C GLN A 124 10.64 3.52 13.38
N THR A 125 9.45 2.93 13.51
CA THR A 125 8.66 2.51 12.34
C THR A 125 8.28 3.72 11.50
N GLY A 126 7.85 4.83 12.12
CA GLY A 126 7.56 6.08 11.41
C GLY A 126 8.79 6.63 10.67
N LEU A 127 9.95 6.65 11.33
CA LEU A 127 11.20 7.11 10.72
C LEU A 127 11.63 6.22 9.53
N ALA A 128 11.60 4.89 9.71
CA ALA A 128 11.94 3.94 8.66
C ALA A 128 11.01 4.05 7.45
N MET A 129 9.71 4.27 7.67
CA MET A 129 8.74 4.51 6.60
C MET A 129 8.95 5.86 5.90
N ALA A 130 9.35 6.91 6.63
CA ALA A 130 9.69 8.21 6.04
C ALA A 130 10.92 8.11 5.11
N VAL A 131 11.95 7.37 5.53
CA VAL A 131 13.14 7.09 4.69
C VAL A 131 12.76 6.34 3.42
N VAL A 132 11.93 5.30 3.53
CA VAL A 132 11.45 4.53 2.37
C VAL A 132 10.64 5.41 1.42
N ALA A 133 9.78 6.28 1.94
CA ALA A 133 8.99 7.21 1.12
C ALA A 133 9.88 8.23 0.39
N PHE A 134 10.86 8.82 1.09
CA PHE A 134 11.81 9.77 0.50
C PHE A 134 12.61 9.10 -0.64
N LEU A 135 13.21 7.94 -0.38
CA LEU A 135 13.99 7.21 -1.40
C LEU A 135 13.14 6.78 -2.59
N SER A 136 11.89 6.38 -2.36
CA SER A 136 10.96 6.02 -3.44
C SER A 136 10.60 7.24 -4.29
N GLY A 137 10.33 8.39 -3.66
CA GLY A 137 10.06 9.66 -4.34
C GLY A 137 11.27 10.15 -5.15
N SER A 138 12.48 10.08 -4.59
CA SER A 138 13.70 10.46 -5.32
C SER A 138 13.99 9.54 -6.49
N THR A 139 13.68 8.25 -6.40
CA THR A 139 13.86 7.30 -7.51
C THR A 139 12.85 7.57 -8.62
N ALA A 140 11.59 7.83 -8.27
CA ALA A 140 10.53 8.17 -9.24
C ALA A 140 10.85 9.47 -10.00
N ALA A 141 11.30 10.51 -9.29
CA ALA A 141 11.70 11.78 -9.91
C ALA A 141 12.91 11.61 -10.85
N GLN A 142 13.85 10.72 -10.52
CA GLN A 142 14.98 10.40 -11.38
C GLN A 142 14.56 9.63 -12.64
N SER A 143 13.65 8.65 -12.52
CA SER A 143 13.13 7.93 -13.69
C SER A 143 12.34 8.86 -14.62
N ASP A 144 11.52 9.76 -14.10
CA ASP A 144 10.78 10.73 -14.92
C ASP A 144 11.74 11.66 -15.68
N SER A 145 12.83 12.10 -15.01
CA SER A 145 13.88 12.90 -15.65
C SER A 145 14.70 12.13 -16.70
N ALA A 146 14.78 10.80 -16.57
CA ALA A 146 15.49 9.94 -17.50
C ALA A 146 14.62 9.60 -18.74
N PHE A 147 13.32 9.41 -18.55
CA PHE A 147 12.34 9.24 -19.64
C PHE A 147 12.05 10.54 -20.41
N GLY A 148 12.17 11.70 -19.76
CA GLY A 148 11.98 13.01 -20.39
C GLY A 148 13.15 13.50 -21.26
N LYS A 149 14.30 12.81 -21.27
CA LYS A 149 15.42 13.17 -22.16
C LYS A 149 15.17 12.59 -23.56
N PRO A 150 15.15 13.40 -24.63
CA PRO A 150 15.02 12.88 -25.98
C PRO A 150 16.19 11.94 -26.29
N ASN A 151 15.87 10.75 -26.80
CA ASN A 151 16.85 9.74 -27.16
C ASN A 151 17.71 10.26 -28.33
N LYS A 152 18.98 10.59 -28.06
CA LYS A 152 19.92 11.17 -29.06
C LYS A 152 20.37 10.19 -30.16
N THR A 153 19.83 8.97 -30.18
CA THR A 153 20.37 7.87 -30.99
C THR A 153 19.54 7.50 -32.22
N SER A 154 18.46 8.21 -32.56
CA SER A 154 17.77 8.01 -33.84
C SER A 154 18.44 8.84 -34.93
N ARG A 155 19.26 8.19 -35.76
CA ARG A 155 19.80 8.76 -37.01
C ARG A 155 18.62 9.10 -37.92
N VAL A 156 18.36 10.38 -38.15
CA VAL A 156 17.31 10.84 -39.07
C VAL A 156 17.71 10.41 -40.48
N LEU A 157 16.97 9.47 -41.07
CA LEU A 157 17.09 9.15 -42.49
C LEU A 157 16.49 10.33 -43.27
N HIS A 158 17.36 11.15 -43.87
CA HIS A 158 16.91 12.09 -44.90
C HIS A 158 16.63 11.29 -46.17
N GLU A 159 15.36 11.01 -46.44
CA GLU A 159 14.88 10.62 -47.77
C GLU A 159 14.94 11.86 -48.67
N ASN A 160 15.89 11.88 -49.59
CA ASN A 160 15.93 12.84 -50.70
C ASN A 160 14.94 12.37 -51.77
N ALA A 161 13.83 13.07 -51.93
CA ALA A 161 12.98 12.95 -53.11
C ALA A 161 13.65 13.73 -54.27
N ALA A 162 13.97 12.98 -55.33
CA ALA A 162 14.30 13.52 -56.65
C ALA A 162 13.02 13.64 -57.49
#